data_AF-A0AAV7PSX4-F1
#
_entry.id   AF-A0AAV7PSX4-F1
#
_cell.length_a   1.000
_cell.length_b   1.000
_cell.length_c   1.000
_cell.angle_alpha   90.00
_cell.angle_beta   90.00
_cell.angle_gamma   90.00
#
_symmetry.space_group_name_H-M   'P 1'
#
loop_
_entity.id
_entity.type
_entity.pdbx_description
1 polymer ?
#
loop_
_entity_poly.entity_id
_entity_poly.type
_entity_poly.pdbx_seq_one_letter_code
_entity_poly.pdbx_strand_id
1 'polypeptide(L)'
;MLILTTNLAVWMTTVTDESSHLSREMMESLNYTKKDEMEFLSKDDESSHNSSCNCNSVCILLRKAYYYLYPFNLEFSLFACAMSYVMWKNVGRLMDDHVPHPHHLKLRSVREIPFMGLICGTSMLVVGVALFVVYELHLKNEQLRNQVLTTFFIFHVICLSLMSIAALGGIIVFKFDRRQMDNRKNPSRSLDVALLFVATIGQYCISYYSIVAMVASNPRDRLKALTLTYSLLLIVQHTIQNIFIIEGLHRQLPNDWQPQHKAPPQPPRKDSSTLDSASHHTFQQEPSSKPRVSITSIRATLSTSLSTHRKRRRLLREICAFLLLGNILFWILPAFGARLRFDNNLEVKFYGMTMWVLINNICLPFGIFYRMHAAACIVELSLQP
;
A
#
# COMPACT_ATOMS: atom_id res chain seq x y z
N MET A 1 12.75 15.81 -18.84
CA MET A 1 11.38 16.15 -19.27
C MET A 1 10.94 15.37 -20.51
N LEU A 2 11.72 15.34 -21.61
CA LEU A 2 11.38 14.55 -22.80
C LEU A 2 11.03 13.08 -22.49
N ILE A 3 11.88 12.37 -21.73
CA ILE A 3 11.64 10.97 -21.33
C ILE A 3 10.30 10.82 -20.59
N LEU A 4 9.97 11.75 -19.69
CA LEU A 4 8.73 11.73 -18.94
C LEU A 4 7.52 11.92 -19.85
N THR A 5 7.57 12.92 -20.74
CA THR A 5 6.47 13.17 -21.69
C THR A 5 6.29 12.02 -22.67
N THR A 6 7.38 11.39 -23.13
CA THR A 6 7.32 10.22 -24.02
C THR A 6 6.69 9.02 -23.31
N ASN A 7 7.12 8.69 -22.09
CA ASN A 7 6.52 7.57 -21.35
C ASN A 7 5.04 7.83 -21.02
N LEU A 8 4.66 9.08 -20.73
CA LEU A 8 3.26 9.43 -20.48
C LEU A 8 2.42 9.32 -21.75
N ALA A 9 2.96 9.75 -22.90
CA ALA A 9 2.31 9.60 -24.20
C ALA A 9 2.16 8.13 -24.59
N VAL A 10 3.21 7.32 -24.41
CA VAL A 10 3.15 5.86 -24.61
C VAL A 10 2.08 5.25 -23.72
N TRP A 11 2.03 5.61 -22.45
CA TRP A 11 0.98 5.14 -21.55
C TRP A 11 -0.42 5.51 -22.04
N MET A 12 -0.66 6.78 -22.40
CA MET A 12 -1.98 7.24 -22.89
C MET A 12 -2.41 6.54 -24.18
N THR A 13 -1.52 6.40 -25.15
CA THR A 13 -1.79 5.69 -26.41
C THR A 13 -2.06 4.22 -26.14
N THR A 14 -1.24 3.59 -25.30
CA THR A 14 -1.37 2.17 -24.92
C THR A 14 -2.65 1.90 -24.15
N VAL A 15 -3.12 2.82 -23.29
CA VAL A 15 -4.42 2.72 -22.63
C VAL A 15 -5.55 2.78 -23.65
N THR A 16 -5.50 3.76 -24.56
CA THR A 16 -6.59 4.05 -25.49
C THR A 16 -6.71 2.96 -26.56
N ASP A 17 -5.63 2.68 -27.26
CA ASP A 17 -5.61 1.74 -28.41
C ASP A 17 -5.92 0.32 -27.95
N GLU A 18 -5.29 -0.13 -26.86
CA GLU A 18 -5.50 -1.49 -26.36
C GLU A 18 -6.84 -1.68 -25.68
N SER A 19 -7.38 -0.66 -25.00
CA SER A 19 -8.76 -0.75 -24.49
C SER A 19 -9.76 -0.97 -25.62
N SER A 20 -9.52 -0.35 -26.78
CA SER A 20 -10.35 -0.53 -27.97
C SER A 20 -10.21 -1.94 -28.54
N HIS A 21 -8.98 -2.44 -28.69
CA HIS A 21 -8.70 -3.78 -29.21
C HIS A 21 -9.25 -4.89 -28.30
N LEU A 22 -8.98 -4.80 -26.99
CA LEU A 22 -9.48 -5.72 -25.97
C LEU A 22 -11.02 -5.74 -25.94
N SER A 23 -11.66 -4.57 -26.03
CA SER A 23 -13.12 -4.50 -26.06
C SER A 23 -13.71 -5.17 -27.31
N ARG A 24 -13.04 -5.03 -28.46
CA ARG A 24 -13.47 -5.65 -29.72
C ARG A 24 -13.33 -7.16 -29.68
N GLU A 25 -12.18 -7.70 -29.25
CA GLU A 25 -11.96 -9.15 -29.15
C GLU A 25 -12.90 -9.83 -28.15
N MET A 26 -13.15 -9.18 -27.01
CA MET A 26 -14.03 -9.74 -25.99
C MET A 26 -15.51 -9.67 -26.43
N MET A 27 -15.90 -8.67 -27.23
CA MET A 27 -17.23 -8.60 -27.86
C MET A 27 -17.39 -9.63 -28.99
N GLU A 28 -16.34 -9.86 -29.79
CA GLU A 28 -16.32 -10.90 -30.83
C GLU A 28 -16.41 -12.32 -30.24
N SER A 29 -15.70 -12.60 -29.14
CA SER A 29 -15.78 -13.92 -28.48
C SER A 29 -17.16 -14.19 -27.88
N LEU A 30 -17.80 -13.20 -27.25
CA LEU A 30 -19.19 -13.32 -26.77
C LEU A 30 -20.19 -13.55 -27.91
N ASN A 31 -19.99 -12.90 -29.05
CA ASN A 31 -20.82 -13.10 -30.24
C ASN A 31 -20.60 -14.48 -30.87
N TYR A 32 -19.38 -15.01 -30.83
CA TYR A 32 -19.07 -16.36 -31.29
C TYR A 32 -19.71 -17.43 -30.39
N THR A 33 -19.61 -17.29 -29.06
CA THR A 33 -20.26 -18.23 -28.11
C THR A 33 -21.78 -18.18 -28.20
N LYS A 34 -22.37 -16.99 -28.40
CA LYS A 34 -23.81 -16.86 -28.68
C LYS A 34 -24.21 -17.46 -30.02
N LYS A 35 -23.35 -17.39 -31.04
CA LYS A 35 -23.59 -18.03 -32.33
C LYS A 35 -23.57 -19.55 -32.19
N ASP A 36 -22.59 -20.14 -31.52
CA ASP A 36 -22.56 -21.60 -31.26
C ASP A 36 -23.81 -22.10 -30.50
N GLU A 37 -24.34 -21.33 -29.53
CA GLU A 37 -25.59 -21.67 -28.84
C GLU A 37 -26.84 -21.52 -29.72
N MET A 38 -26.86 -20.54 -30.64
CA MET A 38 -28.02 -20.25 -31.51
C MET A 38 -28.02 -21.07 -32.81
N GLU A 39 -26.84 -21.50 -33.27
CA GLU A 39 -26.60 -22.37 -34.43
C GLU A 39 -26.94 -23.83 -34.13
N PHE A 40 -27.01 -24.24 -32.85
CA PHE A 40 -27.60 -25.51 -32.43
C PHE A 40 -29.14 -25.57 -32.60
N LEU A 41 -29.81 -24.42 -32.70
CA LEU A 41 -31.27 -24.32 -32.86
C LEU A 41 -31.72 -23.89 -34.26
N SER A 42 -30.80 -23.58 -35.16
CA SER A 42 -31.12 -23.06 -36.49
C SER A 42 -30.16 -23.65 -37.53
N LYS A 43 -30.44 -24.88 -37.97
CA LYS A 43 -29.95 -25.33 -39.27
C LYS A 43 -30.91 -24.77 -40.32
N ASP A 44 -30.44 -23.81 -41.11
CA ASP A 44 -30.48 -23.86 -42.58
C ASP A 44 -29.84 -22.60 -43.19
N ASP A 45 -29.10 -22.87 -44.27
CA ASP A 45 -28.67 -22.04 -45.40
C ASP A 45 -27.62 -20.91 -45.29
N GLU A 46 -26.48 -21.24 -45.91
CA GLU A 46 -25.88 -20.62 -47.10
C GLU A 46 -25.25 -19.20 -47.05
N SER A 47 -23.92 -19.21 -47.25
CA SER A 47 -23.08 -18.20 -47.91
C SER A 47 -22.95 -16.81 -47.25
N SER A 48 -21.81 -16.59 -46.59
CA SER A 48 -21.17 -15.27 -46.60
C SER A 48 -19.65 -15.39 -46.50
N HIS A 49 -18.98 -14.81 -47.50
CA HIS A 49 -17.54 -14.61 -47.52
C HIS A 49 -17.10 -13.90 -46.25
N ASN A 50 -16.34 -14.60 -45.39
CA ASN A 50 -15.55 -13.96 -44.35
C ASN A 50 -14.09 -14.33 -44.58
N SER A 51 -13.26 -13.33 -44.85
CA SER A 51 -11.81 -13.44 -44.90
C SER A 51 -11.28 -13.82 -43.51
N SER A 52 -11.30 -15.12 -43.20
CA SER A 52 -10.72 -15.63 -41.97
C SER A 52 -9.21 -15.72 -42.15
N CYS A 53 -8.46 -14.84 -41.48
CA CYS A 53 -7.04 -15.06 -41.27
C CYS A 53 -6.87 -16.38 -40.50
N ASN A 54 -6.30 -17.40 -41.15
CA ASN A 54 -6.05 -18.68 -40.51
C ASN A 54 -4.89 -18.52 -39.51
N CYS A 55 -5.23 -18.29 -38.24
CA CYS A 55 -4.28 -18.07 -37.16
C CYS A 55 -3.64 -19.40 -36.76
N ASN A 56 -2.35 -19.58 -37.10
CA ASN A 56 -1.60 -20.77 -36.70
C ASN A 56 -1.43 -20.85 -35.16
N SER A 57 -0.99 -22.00 -34.65
CA SER A 57 -0.76 -22.23 -33.21
C SER A 57 0.11 -21.15 -32.55
N VAL A 58 1.11 -20.65 -33.26
CA VAL A 58 1.99 -19.55 -32.83
C VAL A 58 1.22 -18.23 -32.67
N CYS A 59 0.30 -17.93 -33.58
CA CYS A 59 -0.54 -16.72 -33.51
C CYS A 59 -1.49 -16.78 -32.30
N ILE A 60 -2.05 -17.95 -31.99
CA ILE A 60 -2.88 -18.14 -30.78
C ILE A 60 -2.04 -17.98 -29.50
N LEU A 61 -0.83 -18.54 -29.47
CA LEU A 61 0.09 -18.41 -28.34
C LEU A 61 0.52 -16.95 -28.13
N LEU A 62 0.93 -16.26 -29.20
CA LEU A 62 1.36 -14.87 -29.16
C LEU A 62 0.24 -13.95 -28.69
N ARG A 63 -0.99 -14.14 -29.20
CA ARG A 63 -2.17 -13.38 -28.76
C ARG A 63 -2.44 -13.57 -27.26
N LYS A 64 -2.36 -14.80 -26.77
CA LYS A 64 -2.50 -15.08 -25.33
C LYS A 64 -1.38 -14.43 -24.52
N ALA A 65 -0.13 -14.57 -24.97
CA ALA A 65 1.01 -13.97 -24.28
C ALA A 65 0.89 -12.45 -24.19
N TYR A 66 0.49 -11.80 -25.29
CA TYR A 66 0.26 -10.36 -25.36
C TYR A 66 -0.79 -9.90 -24.33
N TYR A 67 -1.91 -10.61 -24.23
CA TYR A 67 -2.98 -10.32 -23.28
C TYR A 67 -2.52 -10.34 -21.81
N TYR A 68 -1.64 -11.27 -21.44
CA TYR A 68 -1.05 -11.32 -20.09
C TYR A 68 0.08 -10.32 -19.88
N LEU A 69 0.82 -9.96 -20.94
CA LEU A 69 1.99 -9.06 -20.85
C LEU A 69 1.60 -7.57 -20.89
N TYR A 70 0.46 -7.24 -21.50
CA TYR A 70 0.02 -5.86 -21.69
C TYR A 70 -0.04 -5.02 -20.38
N PRO A 71 -0.62 -5.51 -19.27
CA PRO A 71 -0.66 -4.75 -18.02
C PRO A 71 0.73 -4.34 -17.52
N PHE A 72 1.75 -5.18 -17.73
CA PHE A 72 3.13 -4.86 -17.36
C PHE A 72 3.70 -3.69 -18.17
N ASN A 73 3.32 -3.54 -19.45
CA ASN A 73 3.76 -2.41 -20.26
C ASN A 73 3.11 -1.08 -19.79
N LEU A 74 1.84 -1.13 -19.41
CA LEU A 74 1.15 0.01 -18.78
C LEU A 74 1.85 0.44 -17.48
N GLU A 75 2.16 -0.53 -16.63
CA GLU A 75 2.87 -0.29 -15.37
C GLU A 75 4.26 0.28 -15.61
N PHE A 76 5.05 -0.33 -16.50
CA PHE A 76 6.40 0.10 -16.83
C PHE A 76 6.42 1.58 -17.22
N SER A 77 5.50 1.99 -18.09
CA SER A 77 5.42 3.37 -18.57
C SER A 77 5.12 4.36 -17.42
N LEU A 78 4.22 4.00 -16.49
CA LEU A 78 3.93 4.81 -15.29
C LEU A 78 5.11 4.86 -14.31
N PHE A 79 5.78 3.72 -14.07
CA PHE A 79 6.98 3.67 -13.24
C PHE A 79 8.10 4.52 -13.81
N ALA A 80 8.34 4.44 -15.12
CA ALA A 80 9.33 5.25 -15.81
C ALA A 80 9.01 6.75 -15.71
N CYS A 81 7.72 7.14 -15.83
CA CYS A 81 7.28 8.51 -15.59
C CYS A 81 7.57 8.96 -14.15
N ALA A 82 7.15 8.17 -13.15
CA ALA A 82 7.33 8.49 -11.75
C ALA A 82 8.81 8.64 -11.39
N MET A 83 9.65 7.67 -11.78
CA MET A 83 11.09 7.70 -11.52
C MET A 83 11.80 8.85 -12.24
N SER A 84 11.42 9.15 -13.49
CA SER A 84 11.94 10.30 -14.22
C SER A 84 11.55 11.63 -13.57
N TYR A 85 10.33 11.73 -13.04
CA TYR A 85 9.88 12.90 -12.28
C TYR A 85 10.65 13.07 -10.97
N VAL A 86 10.83 11.98 -10.21
CA VAL A 86 11.63 11.97 -8.97
C VAL A 86 13.05 12.42 -9.24
N MET A 87 13.69 11.82 -10.25
CA MET A 87 15.05 12.16 -10.66
C MET A 87 15.14 13.63 -11.06
N TRP A 88 14.27 14.10 -11.94
CA TRP A 88 14.23 15.50 -12.36
C TRP A 88 14.10 16.47 -11.18
N LYS A 89 13.19 16.19 -10.24
CA LYS A 89 12.93 17.07 -9.09
C LYS A 89 14.09 17.10 -8.09
N ASN A 90 14.93 16.08 -8.09
CA ASN A 90 16.06 15.95 -7.17
C ASN A 90 17.41 16.37 -7.77
N VAL A 91 17.54 16.43 -9.10
CA VAL A 91 18.75 16.93 -9.78
C VAL A 91 18.98 18.41 -9.43
N GLY A 92 20.22 18.76 -9.10
CA GLY A 92 20.64 20.13 -8.82
C GLY A 92 20.32 20.64 -7.40
N ARG A 93 19.76 19.80 -6.51
CA ARG A 93 19.63 20.14 -5.10
C ARG A 93 21.00 20.11 -4.42
N LEU A 94 21.47 21.27 -3.95
CA LEU A 94 22.55 21.31 -2.96
C LEU A 94 22.02 20.67 -1.67
N MET A 95 22.67 19.61 -1.22
CA MET A 95 22.49 19.12 0.13
C MET A 95 23.26 20.05 1.06
N ASP A 96 22.62 20.61 2.08
CA ASP A 96 23.36 21.32 3.13
C ASP A 96 24.42 20.38 3.71
N ASP A 97 25.68 20.82 3.75
CA ASP A 97 26.88 20.09 4.21
C ASP A 97 26.85 19.66 5.69
N HIS A 98 25.69 19.70 6.34
CA HIS A 98 25.47 18.98 7.58
C HIS A 98 25.16 17.53 7.25
N VAL A 99 26.19 16.83 6.78
CA VAL A 99 26.25 15.36 6.78
C VAL A 99 26.61 14.95 8.21
N PRO A 100 25.66 14.62 9.11
CA PRO A 100 26.00 13.63 10.12
C PRO A 100 26.43 12.40 9.30
N HIS A 101 27.65 11.92 9.57
CA HIS A 101 28.25 10.75 8.95
C HIS A 101 27.21 9.68 8.61
N PRO A 102 27.38 8.92 7.50
CA PRO A 102 26.48 7.85 7.17
C PRO A 102 26.29 7.03 8.42
N HIS A 103 25.06 7.04 8.96
CA HIS A 103 24.66 6.01 9.88
C HIS A 103 24.89 4.75 9.08
N HIS A 104 26.04 4.10 9.30
CA HIS A 104 26.18 2.68 9.05
C HIS A 104 24.85 2.13 9.52
N LEU A 105 24.10 1.49 8.61
CA LEU A 105 23.05 0.56 8.95
C LEU A 105 23.76 -0.51 9.78
N LYS A 106 24.06 -0.18 11.03
CA LYS A 106 24.37 -1.12 12.07
C LYS A 106 23.05 -1.84 12.15
N LEU A 107 22.98 -2.96 11.45
CA LEU A 107 22.06 -4.05 11.65
C LEU A 107 22.29 -4.55 13.09
N ARG A 108 22.05 -3.66 14.06
CA ARG A 108 22.38 -3.86 15.46
C ARG A 108 21.25 -4.71 16.00
N SER A 109 21.53 -6.01 15.99
CA SER A 109 20.82 -7.07 16.68
C SER A 109 19.31 -7.05 16.41
N VAL A 110 18.97 -7.56 15.22
CA VAL A 110 17.75 -8.32 14.98
C VAL A 110 17.71 -9.45 16.01
N ARG A 111 17.13 -9.20 17.19
CA ARG A 111 16.95 -10.26 18.20
C ARG A 111 15.48 -10.61 18.44
N GLU A 112 14.55 -9.84 17.92
CA GLU A 112 13.14 -10.20 17.93
C GLU A 112 12.60 -10.14 16.50
N ILE A 113 12.66 -11.29 15.83
CA ILE A 113 12.00 -11.53 14.54
C ILE A 113 10.48 -11.45 14.78
N PRO A 114 9.71 -10.73 13.96
CA PRO A 114 8.25 -10.65 14.08
C PRO A 114 7.60 -11.97 13.65
N PHE A 115 7.63 -12.96 14.53
CA PHE A 115 7.25 -14.34 14.23
C PHE A 115 5.75 -14.48 13.94
N MET A 116 4.90 -13.81 14.73
CA MET A 116 3.45 -13.94 14.61
C MET A 116 2.93 -13.26 13.35
N GLY A 117 3.42 -12.05 13.06
CA GLY A 117 3.11 -11.29 11.86
C GLY A 117 3.59 -12.00 10.60
N LEU A 118 4.79 -12.59 10.64
CA LEU A 118 5.33 -13.37 9.52
C LEU A 118 4.50 -14.64 9.28
N ILE A 119 4.13 -15.40 10.32
CA ILE A 119 3.28 -16.59 10.17
C ILE A 119 1.91 -16.23 9.61
N CYS A 120 1.25 -15.22 10.19
CA CYS A 120 -0.07 -14.81 9.74
C CYS A 120 -0.04 -14.30 8.30
N GLY A 121 0.95 -13.47 7.95
CA GLY A 121 1.10 -12.96 6.58
C GLY A 121 1.48 -14.06 5.59
N THR A 122 2.33 -15.02 5.98
CA THR A 122 2.73 -16.13 5.11
C THR A 122 1.55 -17.07 4.89
N SER A 123 0.77 -17.37 5.93
CA SER A 123 -0.47 -18.14 5.81
C SER A 123 -1.45 -17.46 4.85
N MET A 124 -1.63 -16.13 4.97
CA MET A 124 -2.45 -15.36 4.05
C MET A 124 -1.94 -15.43 2.60
N LEU A 125 -0.62 -15.38 2.40
CA LEU A 125 0.00 -15.49 1.08
C LEU A 125 -0.21 -16.89 0.47
N VAL A 126 0.03 -17.95 1.23
CA VAL A 126 -0.16 -19.34 0.78
C VAL A 126 -1.62 -19.61 0.40
N VAL A 127 -2.57 -19.21 1.27
CA VAL A 127 -4.00 -19.37 0.98
C VAL A 127 -4.40 -18.54 -0.23
N GLY A 128 -3.91 -17.30 -0.36
CA GLY A 128 -4.22 -16.43 -1.49
C GLY A 128 -3.70 -16.97 -2.81
N VAL A 129 -2.48 -17.50 -2.85
CA VAL A 129 -1.91 -18.13 -4.05
C VAL A 129 -2.68 -19.41 -4.39
N ALA A 130 -3.02 -20.25 -3.41
CA ALA A 130 -3.81 -21.46 -3.65
C ALA A 130 -5.21 -21.13 -4.23
N LEU A 131 -5.90 -20.14 -3.67
CA LEU A 131 -7.20 -19.70 -4.19
C LEU A 131 -7.09 -19.04 -5.57
N PHE A 132 -5.99 -18.34 -5.86
CA PHE A 132 -5.73 -17.80 -7.20
C PHE A 132 -5.53 -18.90 -8.25
N VAL A 133 -4.81 -19.97 -7.91
CA VAL A 133 -4.67 -21.12 -8.82
C VAL A 133 -6.03 -21.78 -9.07
N VAL A 134 -6.82 -22.01 -8.02
CA VAL A 134 -8.19 -22.55 -8.16
C VAL A 134 -9.06 -21.64 -9.03
N TYR A 135 -8.93 -20.32 -8.84
CA TYR A 135 -9.63 -19.30 -9.61
C TYR A 135 -9.35 -19.43 -11.12
N GLU A 136 -8.08 -19.35 -11.52
CA GLU A 136 -7.68 -19.43 -12.94
C GLU A 136 -8.07 -20.78 -13.59
N LEU A 137 -7.97 -21.88 -12.84
CA LEU A 137 -8.29 -23.21 -13.35
C LEU A 137 -9.79 -23.41 -13.61
N HIS A 138 -10.65 -22.79 -12.81
CA HIS A 138 -12.08 -23.09 -12.82
C HIS A 138 -12.96 -21.95 -13.32
N LEU A 139 -12.39 -20.77 -13.59
CA LEU A 139 -13.16 -19.61 -14.06
C LEU A 139 -13.93 -19.89 -15.37
N LYS A 140 -13.37 -20.76 -16.22
CA LYS A 140 -13.96 -21.16 -17.51
C LYS A 140 -15.16 -22.12 -17.38
N ASN A 141 -15.32 -22.76 -16.24
CA ASN A 141 -16.41 -23.71 -16.01
C ASN A 141 -17.66 -22.95 -15.54
N GLU A 142 -18.65 -22.78 -16.41
CA GLU A 142 -19.90 -22.03 -16.14
C GLU A 142 -20.59 -22.46 -14.84
N GLN A 143 -20.61 -23.77 -14.53
CA GLN A 143 -21.24 -24.32 -13.33
C GLN A 143 -20.52 -23.93 -12.03
N LEU A 144 -19.19 -23.87 -12.05
CA LEU A 144 -18.38 -23.57 -10.87
C LEU A 144 -18.00 -22.08 -10.76
N ARG A 145 -18.12 -21.32 -11.85
CA ARG A 145 -17.71 -19.92 -11.95
C ARG A 145 -18.25 -19.07 -10.80
N ASN A 146 -19.55 -19.15 -10.54
CA ASN A 146 -20.18 -18.37 -9.47
C ASN A 146 -19.65 -18.74 -8.07
N GLN A 147 -19.39 -20.02 -7.83
CA GLN A 147 -18.86 -20.49 -6.54
C GLN A 147 -17.41 -20.03 -6.34
N VAL A 148 -16.59 -20.13 -7.37
CA VAL A 148 -15.17 -19.72 -7.36
C VAL A 148 -15.04 -18.21 -7.20
N LEU A 149 -15.80 -17.42 -7.97
CA LEU A 149 -15.87 -15.96 -7.84
C LEU A 149 -16.27 -15.56 -6.41
N THR A 150 -17.34 -16.15 -5.90
CA THR A 150 -17.83 -15.86 -4.54
C THR A 150 -16.77 -16.14 -3.48
N THR A 151 -16.11 -17.31 -3.58
CA THR A 151 -15.04 -17.72 -2.64
C THR A 151 -13.86 -16.75 -2.70
N PHE A 152 -13.44 -16.36 -3.89
CA PHE A 152 -12.33 -15.44 -4.08
C PHE A 152 -12.65 -14.01 -3.59
N PHE A 153 -13.87 -13.52 -3.81
CA PHE A 153 -14.34 -12.24 -3.25
C PHE A 153 -14.39 -12.27 -1.72
N ILE A 154 -14.90 -13.35 -1.11
CA ILE A 154 -14.93 -13.50 0.34
C ILE A 154 -13.52 -13.46 0.92
N PHE A 155 -12.58 -14.18 0.30
CA PHE A 155 -11.16 -14.12 0.69
C PHE A 155 -10.60 -12.69 0.63
N HIS A 156 -10.86 -11.95 -0.44
CA HIS A 156 -10.43 -10.55 -0.56
C HIS A 156 -11.01 -9.68 0.55
N VAL A 157 -12.30 -9.82 0.87
CA VAL A 157 -12.96 -9.08 1.95
C VAL A 157 -12.33 -9.41 3.32
N ILE A 158 -12.06 -10.69 3.59
CA ILE A 158 -11.39 -11.11 4.85
C ILE A 158 -10.00 -10.49 4.94
N CYS A 159 -9.18 -10.62 3.91
CA CYS A 159 -7.82 -10.08 3.89
C CYS A 159 -7.80 -8.55 4.05
N LEU A 160 -8.65 -7.82 3.32
CA LEU A 160 -8.75 -6.36 3.47
C LEU A 160 -9.21 -5.95 4.87
N SER A 161 -10.12 -6.70 5.49
CA SER A 161 -10.58 -6.45 6.85
C SER A 161 -9.45 -6.63 7.86
N LEU A 162 -8.72 -7.75 7.77
CA LEU A 162 -7.57 -8.02 8.64
C LEU A 162 -6.47 -6.98 8.49
N MET A 163 -6.15 -6.58 7.25
CA MET A 163 -5.19 -5.50 6.99
C MET A 163 -5.66 -4.16 7.58
N SER A 164 -6.95 -3.84 7.48
CA SER A 164 -7.51 -2.61 8.06
C SER A 164 -7.40 -2.59 9.59
N ILE A 165 -7.73 -3.72 10.24
CA ILE A 165 -7.63 -3.87 11.70
C ILE A 165 -6.16 -3.77 12.15
N ALA A 166 -5.23 -4.41 11.44
CA ALA A 166 -3.81 -4.34 11.75
C ALA A 166 -3.25 -2.91 11.60
N ALA A 167 -3.58 -2.22 10.52
CA ALA A 167 -3.18 -0.83 10.30
C ALA A 167 -3.76 0.11 11.37
N LEU A 168 -5.04 -0.07 11.73
CA LEU A 168 -5.67 0.68 12.82
C LEU A 168 -4.98 0.41 14.16
N GLY A 169 -4.64 -0.85 14.45
CA GLY A 169 -3.83 -1.22 15.62
C GLY A 169 -2.48 -0.50 15.63
N GLY A 170 -1.82 -0.38 14.48
CA GLY A 170 -0.57 0.37 14.32
C GLY A 170 -0.73 1.85 14.64
N ILE A 171 -1.78 2.49 14.13
CA ILE A 171 -2.13 3.89 14.42
C ILE A 171 -2.40 4.08 15.93
N ILE A 172 -3.14 3.16 16.56
CA ILE A 172 -3.40 3.22 18.00
C ILE A 172 -2.09 3.14 18.79
N VAL A 173 -1.18 2.23 18.42
CA VAL A 173 0.16 2.11 19.02
C VAL A 173 0.94 3.41 18.86
N PHE A 174 0.88 4.06 17.70
CA PHE A 174 1.50 5.37 17.47
C PHE A 174 0.91 6.46 18.35
N LYS A 175 -0.42 6.55 18.46
CA LYS A 175 -1.08 7.54 19.34
C LYS A 175 -0.71 7.38 20.82
N PHE A 176 -0.54 6.14 21.27
CA PHE A 176 -0.16 5.88 22.67
C PHE A 176 1.30 6.20 22.97
N ASP A 177 2.17 6.16 21.97
CA ASP A 177 3.58 6.49 22.10
C ASP A 177 3.72 8.00 21.78
N ARG A 178 3.71 8.86 22.82
CA ARG A 178 3.72 10.33 22.69
C ARG A 178 5.08 10.88 22.19
N ARG A 179 5.53 10.48 21.02
CA ARG A 179 6.69 11.08 20.35
C ARG A 179 6.25 12.32 19.59
N GLN A 180 7.10 13.34 19.57
CA GLN A 180 6.86 14.53 18.77
C GLN A 180 6.92 14.17 17.28
N MET A 181 6.02 14.74 16.48
CA MET A 181 6.03 14.60 15.03
C MET A 181 7.19 15.41 14.45
N ASP A 182 7.91 14.86 13.48
CA ASP A 182 9.00 15.58 12.83
C ASP A 182 8.44 16.60 11.83
N ASN A 183 8.33 17.84 12.29
CA ASN A 183 7.90 18.98 11.48
C ASN A 183 8.97 19.47 10.49
N ARG A 184 10.15 18.83 10.40
CA ARG A 184 11.13 19.16 9.36
C ARG A 184 10.58 18.80 7.98
N LYS A 185 10.64 19.77 7.07
CA LYS A 185 10.25 19.60 5.66
C LYS A 185 11.33 18.77 4.95
N ASN A 186 11.16 17.45 4.91
CA ASN A 186 11.98 16.58 4.05
C ASN A 186 11.34 16.47 2.66
N PRO A 187 11.98 16.97 1.59
CA PRO A 187 11.41 16.94 0.25
C PRO A 187 11.18 15.52 -0.29
N SER A 188 11.97 14.53 0.13
CA SER A 188 11.76 13.12 -0.23
C SER A 188 10.50 12.57 0.43
N ARG A 189 10.29 12.84 1.72
CA ARG A 189 9.07 12.44 2.45
C ARG A 189 7.80 13.05 1.84
N SER A 190 7.87 14.30 1.40
CA SER A 190 6.74 14.95 0.72
C SER A 190 6.44 14.32 -0.65
N LEU A 191 7.44 13.74 -1.31
CA LEU A 191 7.27 13.05 -2.58
C LEU A 191 6.56 11.72 -2.39
N ASP A 192 6.98 10.92 -1.39
CA ASP A 192 6.35 9.63 -1.08
C ASP A 192 4.86 9.81 -0.72
N VAL A 193 4.53 10.85 0.07
CA VAL A 193 3.14 11.20 0.36
C VAL A 193 2.35 11.53 -0.91
N ALA A 194 2.94 12.30 -1.83
CA ALA A 194 2.28 12.65 -3.09
C ALA A 194 2.06 11.42 -4.00
N LEU A 195 3.05 10.52 -4.05
CA LEU A 195 2.96 9.27 -4.82
C LEU A 195 1.89 8.33 -4.24
N LEU A 196 1.82 8.16 -2.92
CA LEU A 196 0.76 7.42 -2.25
C LEU A 196 -0.63 8.00 -2.56
N PHE A 197 -0.76 9.33 -2.52
CA PHE A 197 -2.03 10.00 -2.79
C PHE A 197 -2.50 9.81 -4.24
N VAL A 198 -1.63 10.06 -5.22
CA VAL A 198 -1.95 9.87 -6.64
C VAL A 198 -2.33 8.42 -6.93
N ALA A 199 -1.59 7.46 -6.37
CA ALA A 199 -1.86 6.04 -6.57
C ALA A 199 -3.20 5.60 -5.94
N THR A 200 -3.54 6.14 -4.77
CA THR A 200 -4.82 5.84 -4.11
C THR A 200 -6.03 6.49 -4.79
N ILE A 201 -5.86 7.64 -5.45
CA ILE A 201 -6.93 8.22 -6.27
C ILE A 201 -7.39 7.24 -7.36
N GLY A 202 -6.47 6.58 -8.07
CA GLY A 202 -6.84 5.59 -9.08
C GLY A 202 -7.67 4.44 -8.50
N GLN A 203 -7.32 3.97 -7.30
CA GLN A 203 -8.09 2.93 -6.59
C GLN A 203 -9.45 3.41 -6.08
N TYR A 204 -9.57 4.67 -5.69
CA TYR A 204 -10.87 5.24 -5.32
C TYR A 204 -11.76 5.43 -6.55
N CYS A 205 -11.19 5.83 -7.69
CA CYS A 205 -11.94 5.95 -8.94
C CYS A 205 -12.60 4.62 -9.33
N ILE A 206 -11.85 3.51 -9.39
CA ILE A 206 -12.43 2.22 -9.76
C ILE A 206 -13.45 1.72 -8.73
N SER A 207 -13.22 1.93 -7.43
CA SER A 207 -14.20 1.60 -6.38
C SER A 207 -15.47 2.45 -6.47
N TYR A 208 -15.36 3.74 -6.81
CA TYR A 208 -16.49 4.62 -7.00
C TYR A 208 -17.39 4.13 -8.15
N TYR A 209 -16.81 3.84 -9.32
CA TYR A 209 -17.58 3.32 -10.45
C TYR A 209 -18.25 1.97 -10.14
N SER A 210 -17.56 1.06 -9.44
CA SER A 210 -18.17 -0.21 -8.97
C SER A 210 -19.33 0.04 -7.99
N ILE A 211 -19.19 0.96 -7.02
CA ILE A 211 -20.26 1.31 -6.08
C ILE A 211 -21.49 1.83 -6.82
N VAL A 212 -21.30 2.78 -7.75
CA VAL A 212 -22.38 3.35 -8.56
C VAL A 212 -23.12 2.26 -9.35
N ALA A 213 -22.40 1.36 -10.01
CA ALA A 213 -23.00 0.26 -10.76
C ALA A 213 -23.80 -0.70 -9.86
N MET A 214 -23.29 -1.01 -8.66
CA MET A 214 -23.96 -1.93 -7.75
C MET A 214 -25.21 -1.32 -7.11
N VAL A 215 -25.16 -0.03 -6.74
CA VAL A 215 -26.30 0.69 -6.13
C VAL A 215 -27.39 0.98 -7.15
N ALA A 216 -27.03 1.30 -8.39
CA ALA A 216 -27.99 1.52 -9.48
C ALA A 216 -28.64 0.21 -9.99
N SER A 217 -28.05 -0.94 -9.65
CA SER A 217 -28.58 -2.26 -10.00
C SER A 217 -29.44 -2.84 -8.87
N ASN A 218 -30.41 -3.71 -9.20
CA ASN A 218 -31.22 -4.38 -8.19
C ASN A 218 -30.36 -5.17 -7.18
N PRO A 219 -30.50 -4.94 -5.86
CA PRO A 219 -29.57 -5.43 -4.82
C PRO A 219 -29.74 -6.91 -4.45
N ARG A 220 -30.60 -7.67 -5.17
CA ARG A 220 -31.05 -9.01 -4.74
C ARG A 220 -30.00 -10.12 -4.93
N ASP A 221 -28.88 -9.84 -5.61
CA ASP A 221 -27.83 -10.83 -5.87
C ASP A 221 -26.71 -10.77 -4.82
N ARG A 222 -26.35 -11.94 -4.26
CA ARG A 222 -25.26 -12.07 -3.27
C ARG A 222 -23.93 -11.50 -3.78
N LEU A 223 -23.63 -11.70 -5.06
CA LEU A 223 -22.39 -11.25 -5.68
C LEU A 223 -22.32 -9.72 -5.76
N LYS A 224 -23.44 -9.02 -6.03
CA LYS A 224 -23.51 -7.55 -5.98
C LYS A 224 -23.19 -7.01 -4.60
N ALA A 225 -23.77 -7.61 -3.56
CA ALA A 225 -23.51 -7.23 -2.18
C ALA A 225 -22.04 -7.44 -1.80
N LEU A 226 -21.43 -8.54 -2.23
CA LEU A 226 -20.00 -8.83 -2.04
C LEU A 226 -19.11 -7.81 -2.77
N THR A 227 -19.41 -7.47 -4.02
CA THR A 227 -18.67 -6.47 -4.81
C THR A 227 -18.77 -5.07 -4.19
N LEU A 228 -19.97 -4.70 -3.71
CA LEU A 228 -20.18 -3.44 -2.99
C LEU A 228 -19.36 -3.40 -1.69
N THR A 229 -19.44 -4.47 -0.89
CA THR A 229 -18.68 -4.61 0.37
C THR A 229 -17.18 -4.54 0.12
N TYR A 230 -16.69 -5.25 -0.90
CA TYR A 230 -15.29 -5.20 -1.32
C TYR A 230 -14.87 -3.78 -1.73
N SER A 231 -15.68 -3.07 -2.52
CA SER A 231 -15.36 -1.72 -2.99
C SER A 231 -15.28 -0.71 -1.84
N LEU A 232 -16.22 -0.78 -0.89
CA LEU A 232 -16.23 0.06 0.31
C LEU A 232 -15.04 -0.26 1.22
N LEU A 233 -14.81 -1.54 1.48
CA LEU A 233 -13.72 -1.99 2.33
C LEU A 233 -12.35 -1.67 1.72
N LEU A 234 -12.23 -1.67 0.40
CA LEU A 234 -11.02 -1.24 -0.28
C LEU A 234 -10.71 0.24 -0.01
N ILE A 235 -11.72 1.12 -0.02
CA ILE A 235 -11.55 2.54 0.34
C ILE A 235 -11.12 2.67 1.82
N VAL A 236 -11.80 1.97 2.73
CA VAL A 236 -11.45 1.96 4.17
C VAL A 236 -10.02 1.46 4.39
N GLN A 237 -9.64 0.39 3.71
CA GLN A 237 -8.32 -0.22 3.85
C GLN A 237 -7.21 0.73 3.38
N HIS A 238 -7.36 1.34 2.20
CA HIS A 238 -6.36 2.28 1.66
C HIS A 238 -6.28 3.57 2.48
N THR A 239 -7.40 4.11 2.95
CA THR A 239 -7.40 5.31 3.81
C THR A 239 -6.67 5.05 5.12
N ILE A 240 -7.01 3.98 5.84
CA ILE A 240 -6.36 3.64 7.12
C ILE A 240 -4.88 3.32 6.92
N GLN A 241 -4.52 2.55 5.88
CA GLN A 241 -3.13 2.22 5.60
C GLN A 241 -2.30 3.45 5.21
N ASN A 242 -2.86 4.37 4.42
CA ASN A 242 -2.21 5.64 4.11
C ASN A 242 -1.92 6.45 5.36
N ILE A 243 -2.90 6.58 6.26
CA ILE A 243 -2.70 7.28 7.54
C ILE A 243 -1.59 6.60 8.34
N PHE A 244 -1.62 5.27 8.45
CA PHE A 244 -0.60 4.50 9.14
C PHE A 244 0.81 4.73 8.58
N ILE A 245 0.98 4.69 7.25
CA ILE A 245 2.27 4.90 6.59
C ILE A 245 2.73 6.34 6.75
N ILE A 246 1.86 7.33 6.50
CA ILE A 246 2.22 8.75 6.58
C ILE A 246 2.61 9.11 8.01
N GLU A 247 1.81 8.73 9.01
CA GLU A 247 2.10 8.99 10.43
C GLU A 247 3.39 8.28 10.86
N GLY A 248 3.60 7.06 10.38
CA GLY A 248 4.82 6.30 10.63
C GLY A 248 6.09 6.94 10.05
N LEU A 249 6.04 7.41 8.79
CA LEU A 249 7.15 8.09 8.12
C LEU A 249 7.44 9.49 8.68
N HIS A 250 6.47 10.14 9.33
CA HIS A 250 6.62 11.49 9.89
C HIS A 250 7.13 11.53 11.34
N ARG A 251 7.45 10.38 11.94
CA ARG A 251 7.78 10.29 13.36
C ARG A 251 9.28 10.53 13.63
N GLN A 252 9.61 11.31 14.67
CA GLN A 252 11.01 11.55 15.05
C GLN A 252 11.67 10.27 15.60
N LEU A 253 12.95 10.08 15.24
CA LEU A 253 13.81 9.09 15.90
C LEU A 253 13.96 9.47 17.39
N PRO A 254 14.11 8.48 18.31
CA PRO A 254 14.30 8.76 19.73
C PRO A 254 15.46 9.74 19.97
N ASN A 255 15.26 10.73 20.87
CA ASN A 255 16.26 11.75 21.23
C ASN A 255 17.61 11.20 21.70
N ASP A 256 17.73 9.91 22.03
CA ASP A 256 19.01 9.24 22.34
C ASP A 256 19.99 9.22 21.14
N TRP A 257 19.53 9.56 19.93
CA TRP A 257 20.34 9.65 18.73
C TRP A 257 20.67 11.08 18.28
N GLN A 258 20.24 12.11 19.02
CA GLN A 258 20.78 13.46 18.82
C GLN A 258 22.15 13.53 19.51
N PRO A 259 23.27 13.75 18.77
CA PRO A 259 24.52 14.09 19.43
C PRO A 259 24.27 15.33 20.27
N GLN A 260 24.49 15.17 21.57
CA GLN A 260 24.36 16.19 22.58
C GLN A 260 25.28 17.35 22.18
N HIS A 261 24.74 18.38 21.52
CA HIS A 261 25.42 19.67 21.40
C HIS A 261 25.44 20.30 22.80
N LYS A 262 26.32 19.80 23.67
CA LYS A 262 26.78 20.56 24.83
C LYS A 262 27.57 21.74 24.26
N ALA A 263 27.01 22.94 24.40
CA ALA A 263 27.79 24.16 24.22
C ALA A 263 29.07 24.10 25.07
N PRO A 264 30.20 24.64 24.60
CA PRO A 264 31.44 24.64 25.38
C PRO A 264 31.22 25.36 26.72
N PRO A 265 31.81 24.89 27.83
CA PRO A 265 31.73 25.61 29.09
C PRO A 265 32.41 26.98 28.93
N GLN A 266 31.67 28.05 29.25
CA GLN A 266 32.23 29.40 29.33
C GLN A 266 33.37 29.42 30.38
N PRO A 267 34.50 30.10 30.10
CA PRO A 267 35.58 30.21 31.07
C PRO A 267 35.14 31.07 32.28
N PRO A 268 35.69 30.78 33.48
CA PRO A 268 35.27 31.43 34.71
C PRO A 268 35.56 32.94 34.67
N ARG A 269 34.51 33.72 34.95
CA ARG A 269 34.56 35.16 35.10
C ARG A 269 35.34 35.49 36.38
N LYS A 270 36.48 36.17 36.23
CA LYS A 270 37.35 36.61 37.33
C LYS A 270 36.61 37.61 38.24
N ASP A 271 36.77 37.38 39.54
CA ASP A 271 36.29 38.22 40.63
C ASP A 271 36.88 39.63 40.59
N SER A 272 36.08 40.61 41.00
CA SER A 272 36.59 41.87 41.55
C SER A 272 35.59 42.48 42.54
N SER A 273 36.08 42.69 43.77
CA SER A 273 35.68 43.67 44.80
C SER A 273 34.26 43.60 45.37
N THR A 274 33.95 43.75 46.67
CA THR A 274 34.65 44.08 47.94
C THR A 274 33.57 43.92 49.03
N LEU A 275 33.86 43.23 50.14
CA LEU A 275 33.95 43.73 51.53
C LEU A 275 32.67 44.29 52.19
N ASP A 276 32.53 43.98 53.49
CA ASP A 276 31.57 44.44 54.53
C ASP A 276 30.35 43.53 54.77
N SER A 277 29.97 43.07 55.98
CA SER A 277 30.51 43.16 57.35
C SER A 277 29.82 42.09 58.25
N ALA A 278 30.54 41.64 59.29
CA ALA A 278 30.11 41.37 60.67
C ALA A 278 28.99 40.34 61.04
N SER A 279 29.44 39.14 61.44
CA SER A 279 29.29 38.46 62.76
C SER A 279 27.99 38.49 63.62
N HIS A 280 27.54 37.25 63.92
CA HIS A 280 27.07 36.64 65.20
C HIS A 280 25.79 37.15 65.91
N HIS A 281 24.79 36.25 66.10
CA HIS A 281 24.46 35.61 67.40
C HIS A 281 23.35 34.53 67.28
N THR A 282 23.26 33.73 68.34
CA THR A 282 22.82 32.34 68.52
C THR A 282 21.30 32.10 68.68
N PHE A 283 20.88 30.84 68.43
CA PHE A 283 19.94 29.98 69.20
C PHE A 283 18.62 29.50 68.52
N GLN A 284 18.33 28.20 68.74
CA GLN A 284 17.03 27.47 68.73
C GLN A 284 16.50 26.73 67.47
N GLN A 285 16.77 25.41 67.46
CA GLN A 285 15.93 24.20 67.25
C GLN A 285 14.70 24.13 66.30
N GLU A 286 14.69 23.01 65.53
CA GLU A 286 13.57 22.17 65.00
C GLU A 286 13.10 22.31 63.52
N PRO A 287 12.48 21.28 62.90
CA PRO A 287 13.07 20.55 61.76
C PRO A 287 12.29 20.70 60.44
N SER A 288 12.96 20.61 59.29
CA SER A 288 12.28 20.48 57.98
C SER A 288 12.85 19.31 57.18
N SER A 289 12.14 18.19 57.25
CA SER A 289 12.28 17.00 56.43
C SER A 289 12.08 17.32 54.95
N LYS A 290 13.14 17.19 54.15
CA LYS A 290 13.02 17.03 52.69
C LYS A 290 12.57 15.59 52.41
N PRO A 291 11.51 15.32 51.62
CA PRO A 291 11.19 13.96 51.24
C PRO A 291 12.29 13.42 50.34
N ARG A 292 13.03 12.43 50.86
CA ARG A 292 14.00 11.64 50.12
C ARG A 292 13.21 10.76 49.14
N VAL A 293 12.98 11.25 47.92
CA VAL A 293 12.41 10.43 46.84
C VAL A 293 13.29 9.19 46.70
N SER A 294 12.73 8.04 47.04
CA SER A 294 13.44 6.78 47.07
C SER A 294 13.82 6.37 45.64
N ILE A 295 15.14 6.28 45.38
CA ILE A 295 15.75 5.89 44.09
C ILE A 295 15.14 4.58 43.54
N THR A 296 14.63 3.72 44.43
CA THR A 296 13.90 2.48 44.12
C THR A 296 12.58 2.70 43.37
N SER A 297 11.80 3.74 43.70
CA SER A 297 10.55 4.10 43.03
C SER A 297 10.79 4.62 41.60
N ILE A 298 11.85 5.41 41.41
CA ILE A 298 12.28 5.90 40.09
C ILE A 298 12.76 4.73 39.22
N ARG A 299 13.49 3.78 39.79
CA ARG A 299 13.95 2.58 39.04
C ARG A 299 12.78 1.67 38.62
N ALA A 300 11.75 1.52 39.45
CA ALA A 300 10.57 0.71 39.13
C ALA A 300 9.64 1.36 38.08
N THR A 301 9.46 2.68 38.13
CA THR A 301 8.71 3.45 37.10
C THR A 301 9.45 3.51 35.76
N LEU A 302 10.79 3.59 35.78
CA LEU A 302 11.61 3.55 34.57
C LEU A 302 11.61 2.16 33.91
N SER A 303 11.71 1.09 34.70
CA SER A 303 11.72 -0.29 34.17
C SER A 303 10.38 -0.69 33.53
N THR A 304 9.26 -0.27 34.14
CA THR A 304 7.91 -0.49 33.60
C THR A 304 7.68 0.29 32.31
N SER A 305 8.12 1.55 32.24
CA SER A 305 8.09 2.38 31.02
C SER A 305 8.90 1.77 29.88
N LEU A 306 10.14 1.34 30.14
CA LEU A 306 11.02 0.67 29.16
C LEU A 306 10.43 -0.65 28.65
N SER A 307 9.80 -1.45 29.53
CA SER A 307 9.16 -2.70 29.13
C SER A 307 7.95 -2.47 28.22
N THR A 308 7.17 -1.43 28.49
CA THR A 308 5.98 -1.06 27.70
C THR A 308 6.39 -0.56 26.31
N HIS A 309 7.47 0.24 26.24
CA HIS A 309 8.03 0.72 24.97
C HIS A 309 8.53 -0.44 24.09
N ARG A 310 9.27 -1.40 24.67
CA ARG A 310 9.71 -2.61 23.93
C ARG A 310 8.54 -3.43 23.41
N LYS A 311 7.49 -3.65 24.23
CA LYS A 311 6.27 -4.38 23.81
C LYS A 311 5.56 -3.69 22.64
N ARG A 312 5.39 -2.37 22.71
CA ARG A 312 4.80 -1.57 21.61
C ARG A 312 5.61 -1.65 20.33
N ARG A 313 6.95 -1.56 20.44
CA ARG A 313 7.84 -1.70 19.30
C ARG A 313 7.76 -3.09 18.67
N ARG A 314 7.72 -4.15 19.49
CA ARG A 314 7.54 -5.51 19.01
C ARG A 314 6.22 -5.64 18.27
N LEU A 315 5.12 -5.20 18.87
CA LEU A 315 3.79 -5.22 18.25
C LEU A 315 3.77 -4.48 16.90
N LEU A 316 4.40 -3.32 16.81
CA LEU A 316 4.49 -2.57 15.56
C LEU A 316 5.24 -3.35 14.47
N ARG A 317 6.33 -4.05 14.82
CA ARG A 317 7.07 -4.91 13.88
C ARG A 317 6.22 -6.09 13.40
N GLU A 318 5.45 -6.71 14.28
CA GLU A 318 4.50 -7.77 13.92
C GLU A 318 3.45 -7.26 12.92
N ILE A 319 2.89 -6.07 13.18
CA ILE A 319 1.92 -5.42 12.28
C ILE A 319 2.56 -5.10 10.93
N CYS A 320 3.78 -4.54 10.92
CA CYS A 320 4.48 -4.22 9.67
C CYS A 320 4.77 -5.47 8.84
N ALA A 321 5.22 -6.56 9.46
CA ALA A 321 5.50 -7.82 8.77
C ALA A 321 4.23 -8.41 8.14
N PHE A 322 3.11 -8.41 8.87
CA PHE A 322 1.82 -8.86 8.35
C PHE A 322 1.33 -7.98 7.18
N LEU A 323 1.35 -6.65 7.34
CA LEU A 323 0.93 -5.72 6.30
C LEU A 323 1.84 -5.79 5.06
N LEU A 324 3.15 -5.99 5.22
CA LEU A 324 4.08 -6.17 4.12
C LEU A 324 3.68 -7.35 3.24
N LEU A 325 3.49 -8.53 3.84
CA LEU A 325 3.07 -9.73 3.12
C LEU A 325 1.68 -9.58 2.49
N GLY A 326 0.77 -8.85 3.15
CA GLY A 326 -0.53 -8.49 2.57
C GLY A 326 -0.43 -7.62 1.33
N ASN A 327 0.42 -6.58 1.35
CA ASN A 327 0.62 -5.75 0.16
C ASN A 327 1.29 -6.54 -0.96
N ILE A 328 2.23 -7.43 -0.65
CA ILE A 328 2.84 -8.33 -1.65
C ILE A 328 1.79 -9.25 -2.28
N LEU A 329 0.91 -9.86 -1.49
CA LEU A 329 -0.18 -10.69 -2.02
C LEU A 329 -1.08 -9.89 -2.97
N PHE A 330 -1.58 -8.73 -2.54
CA PHE A 330 -2.45 -7.88 -3.37
C PHE A 330 -1.73 -7.17 -4.53
N TRP A 331 -0.40 -7.19 -4.54
CA TRP A 331 0.42 -6.76 -5.68
C TRP A 331 0.52 -7.88 -6.72
N ILE A 332 0.76 -9.12 -6.27
CA ILE A 332 0.91 -10.29 -7.14
C ILE A 332 -0.41 -10.67 -7.81
N LEU A 333 -1.53 -10.70 -7.08
CA LEU A 333 -2.80 -11.19 -7.62
C LEU A 333 -3.23 -10.48 -8.91
N PRO A 334 -3.31 -9.13 -8.97
CA PRO A 334 -3.67 -8.42 -10.19
C PRO A 334 -2.59 -8.52 -11.27
N ALA A 335 -1.31 -8.55 -10.90
CA ALA A 335 -0.19 -8.62 -11.84
C ALA A 335 -0.20 -9.92 -12.66
N PHE A 336 -0.62 -11.04 -12.06
CA PHE A 336 -0.75 -12.33 -12.75
C PHE A 336 -2.11 -12.53 -13.44
N GLY A 337 -2.93 -11.47 -13.52
CA GLY A 337 -4.14 -11.48 -14.34
C GLY A 337 -5.44 -11.71 -13.58
N ALA A 338 -5.44 -11.77 -12.24
CA ALA A 338 -6.66 -11.87 -11.44
C ALA A 338 -7.49 -10.57 -11.56
N ARG A 339 -8.37 -10.53 -12.55
CA ARG A 339 -9.23 -9.37 -12.86
C ARG A 339 -10.63 -9.58 -12.31
N LEU A 340 -10.70 -9.67 -10.99
CA LEU A 340 -11.92 -9.98 -10.24
C LEU A 340 -13.14 -9.09 -10.61
N ARG A 341 -12.88 -7.84 -10.99
CA ARG A 341 -13.90 -6.86 -11.40
C ARG A 341 -14.35 -6.97 -12.86
N PHE A 342 -13.57 -7.61 -13.73
CA PHE A 342 -14.01 -7.91 -15.10
C PHE A 342 -14.83 -9.20 -15.14
N ASP A 343 -14.37 -10.22 -14.42
CA ASP A 343 -14.93 -11.57 -14.50
C ASP A 343 -16.31 -11.68 -13.84
N ASN A 344 -16.67 -10.70 -13.01
CA ASN A 344 -17.99 -10.54 -12.41
C ASN A 344 -19.08 -10.16 -13.42
N ASN A 345 -18.72 -9.58 -14.57
CA ASN A 345 -19.61 -9.08 -15.64
C ASN A 345 -20.69 -8.06 -15.21
N LEU A 346 -20.81 -7.71 -13.92
CA LEU A 346 -21.85 -6.81 -13.41
C LEU A 346 -21.61 -5.38 -13.89
N GLU A 347 -20.37 -4.90 -13.75
CA GLU A 347 -19.97 -3.56 -14.19
C GLU A 347 -19.96 -3.44 -15.72
N VAL A 348 -19.59 -4.52 -16.42
CA VAL A 348 -19.66 -4.60 -17.89
C VAL A 348 -21.10 -4.44 -18.38
N LYS A 349 -22.08 -5.06 -17.71
CA LYS A 349 -23.51 -4.92 -18.06
C LYS A 349 -24.03 -3.50 -17.85
N PHE A 350 -23.47 -2.74 -16.91
CA PHE A 350 -23.91 -1.39 -16.58
C PHE A 350 -23.25 -0.31 -17.46
N TYR A 351 -21.92 -0.32 -17.56
CA TYR A 351 -21.17 0.71 -18.31
C TYR A 351 -20.91 0.34 -19.78
N GLY A 352 -21.11 -0.93 -20.15
CA GLY A 352 -20.62 -1.47 -21.40
C GLY A 352 -19.15 -1.86 -21.33
N MET A 353 -18.76 -2.79 -22.20
CA MET A 353 -17.43 -3.39 -22.21
C MET A 353 -16.32 -2.37 -22.44
N THR A 354 -16.44 -1.51 -23.46
CA THR A 354 -15.41 -0.53 -23.82
C THR A 354 -15.12 0.45 -22.69
N MET A 355 -16.14 1.04 -22.08
CA MET A 355 -15.96 1.98 -20.97
C MET A 355 -15.37 1.30 -19.74
N TRP A 356 -15.83 0.09 -19.42
CA TRP A 356 -15.28 -0.63 -18.26
C TRP A 356 -13.82 -1.04 -18.45
N VAL A 357 -13.47 -1.53 -19.65
CA VAL A 357 -12.08 -1.85 -20.01
C VAL A 357 -11.19 -0.61 -19.88
N LEU A 358 -11.63 0.53 -20.42
CA LEU A 358 -10.90 1.79 -20.34
C LEU A 358 -10.67 2.24 -18.88
N ILE A 359 -11.73 2.26 -18.05
CA ILE A 359 -11.62 2.65 -16.64
C ILE A 359 -10.60 1.78 -15.91
N ASN A 360 -10.64 0.46 -16.13
CA ASN A 360 -9.72 -0.48 -15.50
C ASN A 360 -8.29 -0.31 -15.99
N ASN A 361 -8.06 -0.14 -17.29
CA ASN A 361 -6.71 0.06 -17.85
C ASN A 361 -6.07 1.36 -17.31
N ILE A 362 -6.87 2.38 -17.00
CA ILE A 362 -6.40 3.60 -16.33
C ILE A 362 -6.12 3.34 -14.86
N CYS A 363 -7.06 2.75 -14.12
CA CYS A 363 -7.06 2.73 -12.65
C CYS A 363 -6.28 1.57 -12.02
N LEU A 364 -6.24 0.39 -12.66
CA LEU A 364 -5.58 -0.80 -12.12
C LEU A 364 -4.07 -0.61 -11.95
N PRO A 365 -3.31 -0.04 -12.92
CA PRO A 365 -1.88 0.19 -12.76
C PRO A 365 -1.54 1.05 -11.53
N PHE A 366 -2.36 2.06 -11.21
CA PHE A 366 -2.19 2.85 -9.99
C PHE A 366 -2.36 2.02 -8.71
N GLY A 367 -3.22 1.01 -8.71
CA GLY A 367 -3.36 0.09 -7.59
C GLY A 367 -2.14 -0.80 -7.39
N ILE A 368 -1.58 -1.30 -8.48
CA ILE A 368 -0.39 -2.15 -8.45
C ILE A 368 0.81 -1.32 -7.99
N PHE A 369 0.97 -0.10 -8.53
CA PHE A 369 1.95 0.88 -8.07
C PHE A 369 1.77 1.19 -6.57
N TYR A 370 0.54 1.44 -6.12
CA TYR A 370 0.25 1.70 -4.71
C TYR A 370 0.74 0.56 -3.80
N ARG A 371 0.40 -0.70 -4.13
CA ARG A 371 0.78 -1.87 -3.32
C ARG A 371 2.29 -2.03 -3.24
N MET A 372 3.00 -1.84 -4.35
CA MET A 372 4.46 -1.88 -4.39
C MET A 372 5.10 -0.78 -3.53
N HIS A 373 4.66 0.47 -3.73
CA HIS A 373 5.21 1.62 -3.01
C HIS A 373 4.88 1.56 -1.50
N ALA A 374 3.66 1.15 -1.14
CA ALA A 374 3.26 0.93 0.24
C ALA A 374 4.09 -0.18 0.92
N ALA A 375 4.39 -1.27 0.21
CA ALA A 375 5.29 -2.31 0.72
C ALA A 375 6.70 -1.76 1.01
N ALA A 376 7.26 -0.95 0.11
CA ALA A 376 8.56 -0.29 0.32
C ALA A 376 8.54 0.64 1.55
N CYS A 377 7.50 1.47 1.70
CA CYS A 377 7.34 2.34 2.86
C CYS A 377 7.22 1.55 4.18
N ILE A 378 6.53 0.40 4.17
CA ILE A 378 6.39 -0.47 5.35
C ILE A 378 7.73 -1.12 5.71
N VAL A 379 8.55 -1.51 4.73
CA VAL A 379 9.92 -1.99 4.99
C VAL A 379 10.74 -0.92 5.68
N GLU A 380 10.71 0.32 5.18
CA GLU A 380 11.39 1.44 5.82
C GLU A 380 10.92 1.63 7.28
N LEU A 381 9.61 1.59 7.51
CA LEU A 381 9.02 1.67 8.85
C LEU A 381 9.52 0.55 9.78
N SER A 382 9.60 -0.68 9.26
CA SER A 382 10.02 -1.84 10.03
C SER A 382 11.49 -1.77 10.49
N LEU A 383 12.31 -1.05 9.71
CA LEU A 383 13.74 -0.84 9.96
C LEU A 383 14.02 0.32 10.93
N GLN A 384 13.04 1.17 11.23
CA GLN A 384 13.23 2.30 12.13
C GLN A 384 13.63 1.88 13.58
N PRO A 385 14.58 2.61 14.21
CA PRO A 385 15.21 2.24 15.47
C PRO A 385 14.39 2.46 16.75
#